data_AF-A0A1R3FJA1-F1
#
_entry.id   AF-A0A1R3FJA1-F1
#
_cell.length_a   1.000
_cell.length_b   1.000
_cell.length_c   1.000
_cell.angle_alpha   90.00
_cell.angle_beta   90.00
_cell.angle_gamma   90.00
#
_symmetry.space_group_name_H-M   'P 1'
#
loop_
_entity.id
_entity.type
_entity.pdbx_description
1 polymer ?
#
loop_
_entity_poly.entity_id
_entity_poly.type
_entity_poly.pdbx_seq_one_letter_code
_entity_poly.pdbx_strand_id
1 'polypeptide(L)'
;MKMLRLLQQSIAMFWLMLILSFVVNYSGVHNEIAFTILGASLFISAVITWLLPLIIVLANSEVQRKGIILFLSLGIPVFGGIISYLILTKQVRTTTV
;
A
#
# COMPACT_ATOMS: atom_id res chain seq x y z
N MET A 1 -11.06 11.86 2.06
CA MET A 1 -11.46 10.64 1.29
C MET A 1 -10.56 10.29 0.10
N LYS A 2 -10.02 11.25 -0.67
CA LYS A 2 -9.18 10.96 -1.87
C LYS A 2 -7.90 10.14 -1.57
N MET A 3 -7.16 10.49 -0.52
CA MET A 3 -5.92 9.77 -0.13
C MET A 3 -6.17 8.33 0.36
N LEU A 4 -7.30 8.08 1.00
CA LEU A 4 -7.68 6.73 1.45
C LEU A 4 -7.98 5.81 0.25
N ARG A 5 -8.64 6.34 -0.78
CA ARG A 5 -8.85 5.62 -2.05
C ARG A 5 -7.54 5.35 -2.78
N LEU A 6 -6.59 6.29 -2.75
CA LEU A 6 -5.26 6.07 -3.30
C LEU A 6 -4.54 4.91 -2.57
N LEU A 7 -4.58 4.87 -1.24
CA LEU A 7 -3.99 3.77 -0.46
C LEU A 7 -4.64 2.42 -0.79
N GLN A 8 -5.97 2.37 -0.94
CA GLN A 8 -6.68 1.18 -1.39
C GLN A 8 -6.22 0.72 -2.79
N GLN A 9 -6.13 1.66 -3.73
CA GLN A 9 -5.71 1.38 -5.10
C GLN A 9 -4.26 0.88 -5.14
N SER A 10 -3.35 1.48 -4.37
CA SER A 10 -1.95 1.04 -4.28
C SER A 10 -1.82 -0.37 -3.71
N ILE A 11 -2.61 -0.71 -2.68
CA ILE A 11 -2.67 -2.07 -2.14
C ILE A 11 -3.16 -3.05 -3.21
N ALA A 12 -4.24 -2.71 -3.92
CA ALA A 12 -4.78 -3.57 -4.97
C ALA A 12 -3.80 -3.76 -6.13
N MET A 13 -3.10 -2.70 -6.54
CA MET A 13 -2.08 -2.73 -7.59
C MET A 13 -0.90 -3.60 -7.20
N PHE A 14 -0.47 -3.55 -5.93
CA PHE A 14 0.59 -4.40 -5.42
C PHE A 14 0.23 -5.89 -5.57
N TRP A 15 -0.95 -6.30 -5.12
CA TRP A 15 -1.40 -7.70 -5.23
C TRP A 15 -1.60 -8.14 -6.68
N LEU A 16 -2.15 -7.27 -7.52
CA LEU A 16 -2.30 -7.54 -8.96
C LEU A 16 -0.94 -7.80 -9.61
N MET A 17 0.03 -6.90 -9.38
CA MET A 17 1.38 -7.01 -9.93
C MET A 17 2.11 -8.24 -9.37
N LEU A 18 1.86 -8.61 -8.10
CA LEU A 18 2.44 -9.79 -7.48
C LEU A 18 1.94 -11.07 -8.17
N ILE A 19 0.63 -11.17 -8.37
CA ILE A 19 0.01 -12.30 -9.08
C ILE A 19 0.52 -12.37 -10.52
N LEU A 20 0.56 -11.24 -11.24
CA LEU A 20 1.09 -11.20 -12.60
C LEU A 20 2.56 -11.63 -12.66
N SER A 21 3.37 -11.21 -11.70
CA SER A 21 4.77 -11.63 -11.60
C SER A 21 4.89 -13.15 -11.40
N PHE A 22 4.04 -13.75 -10.55
CA PHE A 22 3.99 -15.22 -10.41
C PHE A 22 3.56 -15.92 -11.69
N VAL A 23 2.51 -15.43 -12.38
CA VAL A 23 2.01 -16.02 -13.62
C VAL A 23 3.07 -15.97 -14.73
N VAL A 24 3.73 -14.82 -14.90
CA VAL A 24 4.80 -14.63 -15.90
C VAL A 24 5.98 -15.54 -15.57
N ASN A 25 6.42 -15.59 -14.31
CA ASN A 25 7.49 -16.50 -13.88
C ASN A 25 7.16 -17.98 -14.15
N TYR A 26 5.92 -18.41 -13.90
CA TYR A 26 5.50 -19.81 -14.09
C TYR A 26 5.23 -20.18 -15.55
N SER A 27 4.90 -19.20 -16.41
CA SER A 27 4.61 -19.42 -17.83
C SER A 27 5.84 -19.75 -18.69
N GLY A 28 7.05 -19.60 -18.16
CA GLY A 28 8.30 -19.83 -18.90
C GLY A 28 8.61 -18.76 -19.96
N VAL A 29 7.77 -17.72 -20.11
CA VAL A 29 7.99 -16.60 -21.03
C VAL A 29 9.07 -15.68 -20.45
N HIS A 30 10.35 -15.95 -20.79
CA HIS A 30 11.46 -15.07 -20.43
C HIS A 30 11.57 -13.89 -21.38
N ASN A 31 10.91 -12.78 -21.02
CA ASN A 31 11.12 -11.48 -21.63
C ASN A 31 11.69 -10.52 -20.58
N GLU A 32 12.99 -10.22 -20.68
CA GLU A 32 13.74 -9.39 -19.72
C GLU A 32 13.12 -8.02 -19.50
N ILE A 33 12.56 -7.42 -20.56
CA ILE A 33 11.89 -6.11 -20.48
C ILE A 33 10.60 -6.22 -19.65
N ALA A 34 9.80 -7.27 -19.88
CA ALA A 34 8.57 -7.49 -19.12
C ALA A 34 8.86 -7.76 -17.64
N PHE A 35 9.87 -8.58 -17.34
CA PHE A 35 10.31 -8.84 -15.96
C PHE A 35 10.81 -7.57 -15.26
N THR A 36 11.58 -6.73 -15.95
CA THR A 36 12.09 -5.46 -15.40
C THR A 36 10.95 -4.50 -15.09
N ILE A 37 9.97 -4.36 -16.01
CA ILE A 37 8.80 -3.50 -15.80
C ILE A 37 7.95 -4.01 -14.63
N LEU A 38 7.71 -5.32 -14.54
CA LEU A 38 6.96 -5.94 -13.44
C LEU A 38 7.67 -5.75 -12.10
N GLY A 39 8.98 -5.97 -12.06
CA GLY A 39 9.79 -5.76 -10.86
C GLY A 39 9.79 -4.30 -10.39
N ALA A 40 10.01 -3.36 -11.31
CA ALA A 40 9.96 -1.93 -11.00
C ALA A 40 8.57 -1.50 -10.52
N SER A 41 7.51 -2.00 -11.16
CA SER A 41 6.13 -1.70 -10.77
C SER A 41 5.78 -2.25 -9.40
N LEU A 42 6.21 -3.49 -9.09
CA LEU A 42 6.07 -4.10 -7.77
C LEU A 42 6.78 -3.28 -6.69
N PHE A 43 8.03 -2.88 -6.96
CA PHE A 43 8.83 -2.08 -6.05
C PHE A 43 8.17 -0.73 -5.76
N ILE A 44 7.76 0.00 -6.81
CA ILE A 44 7.07 1.30 -6.65
C ILE A 44 5.77 1.12 -5.85
N SER A 45 4.98 0.10 -6.16
CA SER A 45 3.72 -0.16 -5.46
C SER A 45 3.95 -0.51 -3.98
N ALA A 46 5.01 -1.24 -3.66
CA ALA A 46 5.39 -1.55 -2.29
C ALA A 46 5.81 -0.30 -1.51
N VAL A 47 6.63 0.55 -2.12
CA VAL A 47 7.07 1.83 -1.53
C VAL A 47 5.89 2.76 -1.28
N ILE A 48 4.96 2.89 -2.23
CA ILE A 48 3.76 3.73 -2.03
C ILE A 48 2.89 3.17 -0.91
N THR A 49 2.63 1.86 -0.92
CA THR A 49 1.84 1.22 0.15
C THR A 49 2.47 1.40 1.53
N TRP A 50 3.80 1.48 1.58
CA TRP A 50 4.57 1.68 2.79
C TRP A 50 4.56 3.13 3.29
N LEU A 51 4.77 4.12 2.41
CA LEU A 51 4.94 5.52 2.81
C LEU A 51 3.65 6.33 2.84
N LEU A 52 2.66 5.98 2.01
CA LEU A 52 1.40 6.73 1.92
C LEU A 52 0.60 6.76 3.24
N PRO A 53 0.53 5.69 4.07
CA PRO A 53 -0.09 5.78 5.39
C PRO A 53 0.60 6.78 6.30
N LEU A 54 1.94 6.85 6.25
CA LEU A 54 2.73 7.81 7.03
C LEU A 54 2.37 9.26 6.64
N ILE A 55 2.27 9.53 5.32
CA ILE A 55 1.84 10.84 4.79
C ILE A 55 0.42 11.18 5.27
N ILE A 56 -0.51 10.21 5.26
CA ILE A 56 -1.89 10.43 5.72
C ILE A 56 -1.93 10.78 7.21
N VAL A 57 -1.10 10.13 8.03
CA VAL A 57 -1.02 10.42 9.48
C VAL A 57 -0.39 11.79 9.74
N LEU A 58 0.66 12.17 9.00
CA LEU A 58 1.31 13.47 9.13
C LEU A 58 0.41 14.62 8.66
N ALA A 59 -0.39 14.39 7.60
CA ALA A 59 -1.30 15.39 7.06
C ALA A 59 -2.61 15.54 7.87
N ASN A 60 -2.87 14.68 8.85
CA ASN A 60 -4.11 14.70 9.63
C ASN A 60 -3.84 14.58 11.14
N SER A 61 -3.89 15.71 11.83
CA SER A 61 -3.59 15.84 13.26
C SER A 61 -4.51 15.02 14.16
N GLU A 62 -5.76 14.75 13.75
CA GLU A 62 -6.69 13.87 14.48
C GLU A 62 -6.22 12.41 14.51
N VAL A 63 -5.62 11.96 13.40
CA VAL A 63 -5.10 10.60 13.24
C VAL A 63 -3.72 10.45 13.90
N GLN A 64 -2.95 11.54 13.94
CA GLN A 64 -1.60 11.63 14.49
C GLN A 64 -1.50 11.20 15.97
N ARG A 65 -2.59 11.33 16.74
CA ARG A 65 -2.67 10.84 18.14
C ARG A 65 -2.51 9.33 18.27
N LYS A 66 -2.64 8.55 17.19
CA LYS A 66 -2.52 7.09 17.21
C LYS A 66 -1.20 6.66 16.59
N GLY A 67 -0.14 6.78 17.38
CA GLY A 67 1.24 6.36 17.04
C GLY A 67 1.38 4.91 16.56
N ILE A 68 0.38 4.04 16.81
CA ILE A 68 0.31 2.67 16.26
C ILE A 68 0.35 2.65 14.72
N ILE A 69 -0.29 3.61 14.04
CA ILE A 69 -0.28 3.67 12.58
C ILE A 69 1.12 4.02 12.06
N LEU A 70 1.80 4.97 12.73
CA LEU A 70 3.20 5.30 12.45
C LEU A 70 4.12 4.11 12.69
N PHE A 71 3.92 3.37 13.78
CA PHE A 71 4.75 2.21 14.13
C PHE A 71 4.56 1.05 13.15
N LEU A 72 3.32 0.76 12.75
CA LEU A 72 3.01 -0.25 11.74
C LEU A 72 3.54 0.15 10.35
N SER A 73 3.36 1.42 9.98
CA SER A 73 3.86 1.96 8.72
C SER A 73 5.38 2.02 8.68
N LEU A 74 6.11 2.04 9.80
CA LEU A 74 7.58 2.06 9.82
C LEU A 74 8.19 0.66 9.99
N GLY A 75 7.55 -0.21 10.77
CA GLY A 75 8.11 -1.51 11.17
C GLY A 75 7.87 -2.66 10.18
N ILE A 76 6.79 -2.62 9.38
CA ILE A 76 6.43 -3.72 8.48
C ILE A 76 6.04 -3.18 7.10
N PRO A 77 6.91 -3.28 6.08
CA PRO A 77 6.58 -2.86 4.72
C PRO A 77 5.35 -3.62 4.19
N VAL A 78 4.53 -2.93 3.38
CA VAL A 78 3.29 -3.44 2.74
C VAL A 78 2.19 -3.88 3.72
N PHE A 79 2.44 -4.83 4.62
CA PHE A 79 1.48 -5.28 5.64
C PHE A 79 1.13 -4.16 6.63
N GLY A 80 2.11 -3.33 7.01
CA GLY A 80 1.88 -2.12 7.78
C GLY A 80 0.96 -1.14 7.06
N GLY A 81 1.09 -1.03 5.74
CA GLY A 81 0.19 -0.22 4.90
C GLY A 81 -1.24 -0.74 4.85
N ILE A 82 -1.42 -2.06 4.74
CA ILE A 82 -2.75 -2.71 4.76
C ILE A 82 -3.44 -2.51 6.13
N ILE A 83 -2.72 -2.75 7.23
CA ILE A 83 -3.29 -2.59 8.57
C ILE A 83 -3.61 -1.11 8.84
N SER A 84 -2.72 -0.20 8.42
CA SER A 84 -2.96 1.23 8.50
C SER A 84 -4.21 1.64 7.72
N TYR A 85 -4.41 1.12 6.51
CA TYR A 85 -5.62 1.34 5.73
C TYR A 85 -6.89 0.90 6.46
N LEU A 86 -6.89 -0.30 7.07
CA LEU A 86 -8.04 -0.82 7.81
C LEU A 86 -8.38 0.08 9.02
N ILE A 87 -7.36 0.53 9.75
CA ILE A 87 -7.52 1.43 10.89
C ILE A 87 -8.06 2.80 10.43
N LEU A 88 -7.47 3.40 9.39
CA LEU A 88 -7.88 4.69 8.83
C LEU A 88 -9.32 4.64 8.28
N THR A 89 -9.68 3.55 7.59
CA THR A 89 -11.02 3.38 7.00
C THR A 89 -12.10 3.28 8.07
N LYS A 90 -11.86 2.52 9.16
CA LYS A 90 -12.79 2.47 10.29
C LYS A 90 -12.97 3.84 10.95
N GLN A 91 -11.89 4.62 11.07
CA GLN A 91 -11.94 5.94 11.71
C GLN A 91 -12.73 6.95 10.90
N VAL A 92 -12.43 7.11 9.61
CA VAL A 92 -13.16 8.03 8.73
C VAL A 92 -14.66 7.72 8.75
N ARG A 93 -15.04 6.44 8.83
CA ARG A 93 -16.46 6.05 8.93
C ARG A 93 -17.12 6.45 10.25
N THR A 94 -16.36 6.47 11.34
CA THR A 94 -16.89 6.79 12.69
C THR A 94 -17.07 8.31 12.88
N THR A 95 -16.21 9.13 12.26
CA THR A 95 -16.32 10.60 12.33
C THR A 95 -17.43 11.17 11.44
N THR A 96 -17.93 10.40 10.47
CA THR A 96 -19.01 10.80 9.55
C THR A 96 -20.41 10.33 9.96
N VAL A 97 -20.55 9.67 11.11
CA VAL A 97 -21.85 9.21 11.67
C VAL A 97 -22.23 10.10 12.85
#